data_AF-A0A969MYJ2-F1
#
_entry.id   AF-A0A969MYJ2-F1
#
_cell.length_a   1.000
_cell.length_b   1.000
_cell.length_c   1.000
_cell.angle_alpha   90.00
_cell.angle_beta   90.00
_cell.angle_gamma   90.00
#
_symmetry.space_group_name_H-M   'P 1'
#
loop_
_entity.id
_entity.type
_entity.pdbx_description
1 polymer ?
#
loop_
_entity_poly.entity_id
_entity_poly.type
_entity_poly.pdbx_seq_one_letter_code
_entity_poly.pdbx_strand_id
1 'polypeptide(L)' 'MRLQNQEQNNLDTVILENQLLDLIGVEGIVGQNYLTQYQQYWRFGAANNLGFPETGSLLLSPLN' A
#
# COMPACT_ATOMS: atom_id res chain seq x y z
N MET A 1 26.12 6.16 23.23
CA MET A 1 24.80 5.56 23.50
C MET A 1 24.53 4.57 22.39
N ARG A 2 24.51 3.27 22.70
CA ARG A 2 24.35 2.20 21.70
C ARG A 2 22.86 2.06 21.42
N LEU A 3 22.42 2.46 20.23
CA LEU A 3 21.08 2.19 19.72
C LEU A 3 21.00 0.68 19.51
N GLN A 4 20.37 0.01 20.47
CA GLN A 4 20.15 -1.43 20.46
C GLN A 4 19.27 -1.80 19.26
N ASN A 5 19.66 -2.88 18.60
CA ASN A 5 18.94 -3.69 17.63
C ASN A 5 17.42 -3.78 17.88
N GLN A 6 16.67 -2.79 17.40
CA GLN A 6 15.27 -3.00 17.08
C GLN A 6 15.25 -3.39 15.60
N GLU A 7 15.42 -4.68 15.34
CA GLU A 7 14.88 -5.26 14.12
C GLU A 7 13.37 -5.05 14.16
N GLN A 8 12.94 -3.94 13.57
CA GLN A 8 11.56 -3.56 13.37
C GLN A 8 10.97 -4.45 12.26
N ASN A 9 10.89 -5.76 12.52
CA ASN A 9 10.48 -6.74 11.52
C ASN A 9 8.94 -6.89 11.39
N ASN A 10 8.14 -6.23 12.25
CA ASN A 10 6.67 -6.37 12.25
C ASN A 10 5.94 -5.02 12.47
N LEU A 11 6.12 -4.04 11.59
CA LEU A 11 5.15 -2.94 11.47
C LEU A 11 4.08 -3.34 10.45
N ASP A 12 3.13 -4.18 10.85
CA ASP A 12 2.17 -4.78 9.91
C ASP A 12 1.30 -3.78 9.17
N THR A 13 1.09 -2.56 9.69
CA THR A 13 0.60 -1.38 8.97
C THR A 13 0.77 -0.16 9.90
N VAL A 14 1.21 0.99 9.39
CA VAL A 14 1.14 2.27 10.11
C VAL A 14 0.06 3.12 9.45
N ILE A 15 -1.11 3.21 10.07
CA ILE A 15 -2.13 4.19 9.71
C ILE A 15 -1.77 5.48 10.45
N LEU A 16 -1.12 6.42 9.76
CA LEU A 16 -0.89 7.75 10.31
C LEU A 16 -2.14 8.58 10.03
N GLU A 17 -3.02 8.75 11.02
CA GLU A 17 -4.01 9.85 10.96
C GLU A 17 -3.24 11.18 10.95
N ASN A 18 -3.05 11.72 9.75
CA ASN A 18 -2.19 12.87 9.49
C ASN A 18 -2.83 13.70 8.35
N GLN A 19 -3.01 14.99 8.59
CA GLN A 19 -3.53 15.99 7.64
C GLN A 19 -2.86 15.97 6.25
N LEU A 20 -1.63 15.46 6.15
CA LEU A 20 -0.90 15.29 4.89
C LEU A 20 -1.51 14.23 3.98
N LEU A 21 -2.07 13.14 4.54
CA LEU A 21 -2.68 12.08 3.75
C LEU A 21 -4.03 12.53 3.19
N ASP A 22 -4.80 13.29 3.97
CA ASP A 22 -6.04 13.93 3.53
C ASP A 22 -5.79 14.89 2.35
N LEU A 23 -4.67 15.65 2.39
CA LEU A 23 -4.31 16.59 1.33
C LEU A 23 -4.09 15.90 -0.03
N ILE A 24 -3.56 14.69 -0.04
CA ILE A 24 -3.30 13.91 -1.27
C ILE A 24 -4.42 12.91 -1.59
N GLY A 25 -5.52 12.92 -0.82
CA GLY A 25 -6.65 12.03 -1.01
C GLY A 25 -6.34 10.55 -0.75
N VAL A 26 -5.39 10.27 0.15
CA VAL A 26 -4.99 8.90 0.51
C VAL A 26 -5.56 8.56 1.89
N GLU A 27 -6.40 7.53 1.97
CA GLU A 27 -7.04 7.11 3.23
C GLU A 27 -6.10 6.30 4.14
N GLY A 28 -5.02 5.75 3.59
CA GLY A 28 -4.06 4.94 4.34
C GLY A 28 -2.91 4.43 3.47
N ILE A 29 -1.84 3.98 4.14
CA ILE A 29 -0.66 3.42 3.49
C ILE A 29 -0.50 1.98 3.94
N VAL A 30 -0.39 1.06 2.98
CA VAL A 30 -0.07 -0.34 3.23
C VAL A 30 1.44 -0.54 3.04
N GLY A 31 2.09 -1.11 4.05
CA GLY A 31 3.53 -1.39 4.01
C GLY A 31 3.89 -2.56 3.11
N GLN A 32 5.12 -2.57 2.58
CA GLN A 32 5.60 -3.67 1.74
C GLN A 32 5.67 -5.00 2.50
N ASN A 33 5.97 -4.98 3.81
CA ASN A 33 5.97 -6.17 4.65
C ASN A 33 4.62 -6.90 4.67
N TYR A 34 3.51 -6.15 4.63
CA TYR A 34 2.18 -6.74 4.48
C TYR A 34 1.96 -7.27 3.06
N LEU A 35 2.47 -6.60 2.03
CA LEU A 35 2.26 -7.01 0.64
C LEU A 35 3.15 -8.19 0.22
N THR A 36 4.29 -8.41 0.88
CA THR A 36 5.24 -9.49 0.53
C THR A 36 4.74 -10.90 0.78
N GLN A 37 3.66 -11.07 1.55
CA GLN A 37 2.98 -12.35 1.77
C GLN A 37 1.94 -12.70 0.66
N TYR A 38 1.74 -11.80 -0.30
CA TYR A 38 0.77 -11.97 -1.37
C TYR A 38 1.41 -11.86 -2.76
N GLN A 39 0.94 -12.67 -3.70
CA GLN A 39 1.01 -12.36 -5.13
C GLN A 39 0.12 -11.15 -5.41
N GLN A 40 0.67 -10.17 -6.09
CA GLN A 40 0.06 -8.87 -6.34
C GLN A 40 -0.30 -8.76 -7.82
N TYR A 41 -1.57 -8.48 -8.12
CA TYR A 41 -2.03 -8.26 -9.49
C TYR A 41 -2.83 -6.96 -9.59
N TRP A 42 -2.26 -5.98 -10.31
CA TRP A 42 -2.93 -4.73 -10.61
C TRP A 42 -3.97 -4.93 -11.72
N ARG A 43 -5.20 -4.53 -11.45
CA ARG A 43 -6.30 -4.51 -12.40
C ARG A 43 -6.72 -3.07 -12.62
N PHE A 44 -6.70 -2.65 -13.86
CA PHE A 44 -7.16 -1.32 -14.25
C PHE A 44 -8.53 -1.42 -14.92
N GLY A 45 -9.39 -0.44 -14.65
CA GLY A 45 -10.63 -0.27 -15.39
C GLY A 45 -10.40 0.13 -16.84
N ALA A 46 -11.49 0.36 -17.56
CA ALA A 46 -11.41 0.90 -18.91
C ALA A 46 -10.73 2.28 -18.91
N ALA A 47 -9.95 2.54 -19.96
CA ALA A 47 -9.38 3.86 -20.18
C ALA A 47 -10.48 4.87 -20.53
N ASN A 48 -10.42 6.05 -19.96
CA ASN A 48 -11.24 7.18 -20.35
C ASN A 48 -10.77 7.78 -21.69
N ASN A 49 -11.42 8.86 -22.13
CA ASN A 49 -11.11 9.53 -23.39
C ASN A 49 -9.68 10.12 -23.46
N LEU A 50 -8.97 10.21 -22.33
CA LEU A 50 -7.58 10.67 -22.25
C LEU A 50 -6.59 9.49 -22.27
N GLY A 51 -7.06 8.25 -22.34
CA GLY A 51 -6.23 7.05 -22.34
C GLY A 51 -5.84 6.54 -20.96
N PHE A 52 -6.41 7.09 -19.88
CA PHE A 52 -6.09 6.70 -18.51
C PHE A 52 -7.25 5.97 -17.83
N PRO A 53 -7.01 4.92 -17.03
CA PRO A 53 -8.07 4.28 -16.26
C PRO A 53 -8.48 5.18 -15.08
N GLU A 54 -9.78 5.39 -14.90
CA GLU A 54 -10.31 6.17 -13.77
C GLU A 54 -10.35 5.37 -12.46
N THR A 55 -10.32 4.05 -12.56
CA THR A 55 -10.36 3.14 -11.41
C THR A 55 -9.34 2.03 -11.57
N GLY A 56 -8.88 1.53 -10.43
CA GLY A 56 -8.02 0.37 -10.36
C GLY A 56 -8.21 -0.37 -9.04
N SER A 57 -7.78 -1.62 -9.02
CA SER A 57 -7.71 -2.40 -7.78
C SER A 57 -6.45 -3.25 -7.77
N LEU A 58 -5.91 -3.46 -6.58
CA LEU A 58 -4.86 -4.44 -6.34
C LEU A 58 -5.51 -5.72 -5.84
N LEU A 59 -5.45 -6.80 -6.63
CA LEU A 59 -5.84 -8.12 -6.18
C LEU A 59 -4.65 -8.78 -5.47
N LEU A 60 -4.90 -9.30 -4.28
CA LEU A 60 -3.93 -10.01 -3.46
C LEU A 60 -4.32 -11.48 -3.36
N SER A 61 -3.44 -12.37 -3.81
CA SER A 61 -3.58 -13.82 -3.64
C SER A 61 -2.48 -14.33 -2.71
N PRO A 62 -2.79 -15.15 -1.68
CA PRO A 62 -1.75 -15.68 -0.79
C PRO A 62 -0.62 -16.38 -1.56
N LEU A 63 0.62 -16.18 -1.13
CA LEU A 63 1.73 -17.02 -1.57
C LEU A 63 1.56 -18.39 -0.92
N ASN A 64 1.42 -19.44 -1.74
CA ASN A 64 1.36 -20.83 -1.26
C ASN A 64 2.67 -21.27 -0.60
#